data_AF-A0A2G6KT28-F1
#
_entry.id   AF-A0A2G6KT28-F1
#
_cell.length_a   1.000
_cell.length_b   1.000
_cell.length_c   1.000
_cell.angle_alpha   90.00
_cell.angle_beta   90.00
_cell.angle_gamma   90.00
#
_symmetry.space_group_name_H-M   'P 1'
#
loop_
_entity.id
_entity.type
_entity.pdbx_description
1 polymer ?
#
loop_
_entity_poly.entity_id
_entity_poly.type
_entity_poly.pdbx_seq_one_letter_code
_entity_poly.pdbx_strand_id
1 'polypeptide(L)'
;MLKRLVQITIILSATGLLTGCPKLYIAFEKHGGAFLAPVKGHEFVHLPNDAWGSNENAMVYFYRPISQWAEDEIDAPSVYIDDQHYFNLRGNGYTWLEMAPGTRRLTLRRPLGLALGFEGFGHFALDLITDAEFELEPGKVYYFRYSEVSPPSASNPDLPADHLLATGDMQLVSRDVAFEEITRTRLMHSRPPFAKSNAGISIVERNKEDTYEATIADLEVARKAEIEKLKEEGHYRKAKWYWPFGGGPTRRLETDLKIEKVEREWEDYQAELQRQKELEEAGKKKWWKFF
;
A
#
# COMPACT_ATOMS: atom_id res chain seq x y z
N MET A 1 34.36 -30.44 15.01
CA MET A 1 34.47 -28.96 14.91
C MET A 1 33.92 -28.43 13.59
N LEU A 2 34.16 -29.10 12.46
CA LEU A 2 33.65 -28.69 11.14
C LEU A 2 32.11 -28.54 11.05
N LYS A 3 31.33 -29.43 11.68
CA LYS A 3 29.86 -29.34 11.73
C LYS A 3 29.34 -28.09 12.46
N ARG A 4 30.02 -27.66 13.54
CA ARG A 4 29.63 -26.45 14.30
C ARG A 4 30.00 -25.19 13.53
N LEU A 5 31.15 -25.17 12.84
CA LEU A 5 31.51 -24.07 11.95
C LEU A 5 30.50 -23.94 10.81
N VAL A 6 30.12 -25.03 10.14
CA VAL A 6 29.11 -25.00 9.06
C VAL A 6 27.74 -24.54 9.58
N GLN A 7 27.30 -24.98 10.75
CA GLN A 7 26.05 -24.49 11.36
C GLN A 7 26.11 -23.00 11.71
N ILE A 8 27.23 -22.53 12.25
CA ILE A 8 27.43 -21.11 12.58
C ILE A 8 27.50 -20.26 11.31
N THR A 9 28.14 -20.75 10.24
CA THR A 9 28.20 -20.05 8.95
C THR A 9 26.84 -20.00 8.26
N ILE A 10 26.02 -21.05 8.36
CA ILE A 10 24.63 -21.04 7.84
C ILE A 10 23.78 -20.04 8.62
N ILE A 11 23.88 -20.01 9.96
CA ILE A 11 23.14 -19.07 10.81
C ILE A 11 23.61 -17.62 10.59
N LEU A 12 24.92 -17.39 10.42
CA LEU A 12 25.46 -16.06 10.07
C LEU A 12 25.08 -15.62 8.64
N SER A 13 25.02 -16.54 7.68
CA SER A 13 24.58 -16.24 6.31
C SER A 13 23.08 -15.92 6.25
N ALA A 14 22.28 -16.59 7.10
CA ALA A 14 20.85 -16.30 7.25
C ALA A 14 20.59 -14.96 7.94
N THR A 15 21.53 -14.45 8.75
CA THR A 15 21.42 -13.13 9.40
C THR A 15 22.03 -12.00 8.58
N GLY A 16 23.01 -12.27 7.70
CA GLY A 16 23.56 -11.30 6.76
C GLY A 16 22.61 -10.88 5.63
N LEU A 17 21.58 -11.68 5.35
CA LEU A 17 20.52 -11.38 4.38
C LEU A 17 19.31 -10.65 4.99
N LEU A 18 19.35 -10.32 6.29
CA LEU A 18 18.26 -9.64 7.00
C LEU A 18 18.42 -8.12 7.08
N THR A 19 19.16 -7.51 6.15
CA THR A 19 18.99 -6.08 5.88
C THR A 19 17.67 -5.88 5.14
N GLY A 20 16.58 -5.95 5.90
CA GLY A 20 15.20 -6.04 5.42
C GLY A 20 14.64 -7.44 5.63
N CYS A 21 13.86 -7.65 6.70
CA CYS A 21 13.02 -8.85 6.82
C CYS A 21 12.19 -8.96 5.54
N PRO A 22 12.31 -10.02 4.73
CA PRO A 22 11.56 -10.08 3.50
C PRO A 22 10.09 -10.28 3.87
N LYS A 23 9.21 -9.41 3.35
CA LYS A 23 7.78 -9.43 3.66
C LYS A 23 7.14 -10.68 3.06
N LEU A 24 6.36 -11.39 3.86
CA LEU A 24 5.61 -12.58 3.46
C LEU A 24 4.22 -12.15 2.97
N TYR A 25 3.87 -12.53 1.74
CA TYR A 25 2.59 -12.17 1.12
C TYR A 25 1.69 -13.40 1.05
N ILE A 26 0.54 -13.32 1.73
CA ILE A 26 -0.45 -14.40 1.86
C ILE A 26 -1.87 -13.79 1.82
N ALA A 27 -2.75 -14.30 0.96
CA ALA A 27 -4.19 -14.01 0.91
C ALA A 27 -5.04 -15.16 1.50
N PHE A 28 -4.64 -15.65 2.67
CA PHE A 28 -5.42 -16.63 3.43
C PHE A 28 -6.81 -16.05 3.71
N GLU A 29 -7.87 -16.81 3.41
CA GLU A 29 -9.30 -16.39 3.51
C GLU A 29 -9.75 -15.22 2.62
N LYS A 30 -8.87 -14.71 1.74
CA LYS A 30 -9.15 -13.58 0.85
C LYS A 30 -8.99 -13.91 -0.64
N HIS A 31 -8.36 -15.04 -0.99
CA HIS A 31 -8.01 -15.44 -2.36
C HIS A 31 -9.19 -15.79 -3.28
N GLY A 32 -10.37 -16.09 -2.74
CA GLY A 32 -11.49 -16.64 -3.51
C GLY A 32 -11.99 -15.73 -4.63
N GLY A 33 -11.92 -16.23 -5.86
CA GLY A 33 -12.43 -15.62 -7.08
C GLY A 33 -13.94 -15.65 -7.21
N ALA A 34 -14.44 -15.13 -8.34
CA ALA A 34 -15.88 -14.99 -8.57
C ALA A 34 -16.60 -16.34 -8.72
N PHE A 35 -15.89 -17.39 -9.16
CA PHE A 35 -16.43 -18.75 -9.24
C PHE A 35 -16.87 -19.28 -7.87
N LEU A 36 -16.06 -19.01 -6.83
CA LEU A 36 -16.36 -19.41 -5.45
C LEU A 36 -17.29 -18.43 -4.73
N ALA A 37 -17.14 -17.13 -5.01
CA ALA A 37 -17.79 -16.06 -4.28
C ALA A 37 -18.26 -14.93 -5.21
N PRO A 38 -19.36 -15.13 -5.96
CA PRO A 38 -19.85 -14.14 -6.92
C PRO A 38 -20.23 -12.82 -6.25
N VAL A 39 -20.00 -11.70 -6.94
CA VAL A 39 -20.26 -10.35 -6.43
C VAL A 39 -21.75 -10.01 -6.58
N LYS A 40 -22.41 -9.70 -5.47
CA LYS A 40 -23.87 -9.44 -5.39
C LYS A 40 -24.23 -8.12 -4.70
N GLY A 41 -23.27 -7.22 -4.51
CA GLY A 41 -23.56 -5.91 -3.93
C GLY A 41 -24.43 -5.04 -4.83
N HIS A 42 -24.69 -3.82 -4.36
CA HIS A 42 -25.40 -2.83 -5.17
C HIS A 42 -24.57 -2.45 -6.40
N GLU A 43 -25.27 -1.95 -7.42
CA GLU A 43 -24.62 -1.41 -8.62
C GLU A 43 -23.79 -0.18 -8.29
N PHE A 44 -22.89 0.18 -9.19
CA PHE A 44 -22.01 1.31 -8.98
C PHE A 44 -22.79 2.62 -8.82
N VAL A 45 -22.51 3.28 -7.70
CA VAL A 45 -22.91 4.65 -7.44
C VAL A 45 -21.66 5.40 -7.01
N HIS A 46 -21.40 6.52 -7.67
CA HIS A 46 -20.31 7.39 -7.30
C HIS A 46 -20.57 7.99 -5.92
N LEU A 47 -19.62 7.83 -4.98
CA LEU A 47 -19.69 8.51 -3.69
C LEU A 47 -19.66 10.02 -3.93
N PRO A 48 -20.62 10.77 -3.35
CA PRO A 48 -20.63 12.21 -3.52
C PRO A 48 -19.43 12.84 -2.79
N ASN A 49 -18.97 13.99 -3.26
CA ASN A 49 -17.73 14.61 -2.79
C ASN A 49 -17.76 15.03 -1.30
N ASP A 50 -18.96 15.13 -0.71
CA ASP A 50 -19.18 15.42 0.71
C ASP A 50 -19.17 14.17 1.60
N ALA A 51 -19.19 12.97 1.02
CA ALA A 51 -19.16 11.71 1.77
C ALA A 51 -17.75 11.25 2.17
N TRP A 52 -16.72 11.99 1.77
CA TRP A 52 -15.31 11.70 2.06
C TRP A 52 -14.50 13.01 2.17
N GLY A 53 -13.25 12.94 2.63
CA GLY A 53 -12.37 14.08 2.84
C GLY A 53 -11.82 14.69 1.54
N SER A 54 -12.70 15.07 0.62
CA SER A 54 -12.34 15.49 -0.74
C SER A 54 -11.43 16.72 -0.85
N ASN A 55 -11.32 17.54 0.20
CA ASN A 55 -10.38 18.67 0.18
C ASN A 55 -8.93 18.25 0.45
N GLU A 56 -8.71 17.11 1.13
CA GLU A 56 -7.39 16.71 1.63
C GLU A 56 -6.92 15.39 1.02
N ASN A 57 -7.85 14.51 0.64
CA ASN A 57 -7.57 13.15 0.23
C ASN A 57 -7.86 12.96 -1.27
N ALA A 58 -7.52 11.78 -1.79
CA ALA A 58 -7.93 11.32 -3.11
C ALA A 58 -8.89 10.12 -2.98
N MET A 59 -9.81 9.98 -3.93
CA MET A 59 -10.69 8.81 -4.01
C MET A 59 -10.24 7.90 -5.15
N VAL A 60 -10.04 6.62 -4.85
CA VAL A 60 -9.54 5.66 -5.84
C VAL A 60 -10.52 4.51 -5.97
N TYR A 61 -11.11 4.36 -7.15
CA TYR A 61 -11.98 3.25 -7.50
C TYR A 61 -11.18 2.15 -8.18
N PHE A 62 -11.43 0.91 -7.79
CA PHE A 62 -10.90 -0.27 -8.45
C PHE A 62 -12.06 -1.09 -8.97
N TYR A 63 -12.01 -1.51 -10.23
CA TYR A 63 -13.09 -2.31 -10.81
C TYR A 63 -12.57 -3.31 -11.85
N ARG A 64 -13.35 -4.37 -12.03
CA ARG A 64 -13.11 -5.41 -13.02
C ARG A 64 -14.38 -5.64 -13.84
N PRO A 65 -14.36 -5.35 -15.15
CA PRO A 65 -15.48 -5.65 -16.04
C PRO A 65 -15.84 -7.13 -16.02
N ILE A 66 -17.10 -7.43 -16.34
CA ILE A 66 -17.56 -8.81 -16.48
C ILE A 66 -16.93 -9.48 -17.71
N SER A 67 -16.42 -10.69 -17.53
CA SER A 67 -15.96 -11.57 -18.61
C SER A 67 -16.04 -13.01 -18.15
N GLN A 68 -16.14 -13.96 -19.09
CA GLN A 68 -16.17 -15.38 -18.75
C GLN A 68 -14.92 -15.80 -17.97
N TRP A 69 -13.73 -15.32 -18.38
CA TRP A 69 -12.48 -15.54 -17.65
C TRP A 69 -12.57 -15.09 -16.19
N ALA A 70 -13.13 -13.91 -15.94
CA ALA A 70 -13.24 -13.37 -14.58
C ALA A 70 -14.30 -14.08 -13.72
N GLU A 71 -15.33 -14.69 -14.34
CA GLU A 71 -16.37 -15.44 -13.63
C GLU A 71 -15.93 -16.87 -13.28
N ASP A 72 -15.15 -17.51 -14.15
CA ASP A 72 -14.64 -18.87 -13.96
C ASP A 72 -13.37 -18.92 -13.08
N GLU A 73 -12.88 -17.76 -12.65
CA GLU A 73 -11.67 -17.64 -11.84
C GLU A 73 -11.89 -18.13 -10.39
N ILE A 74 -11.04 -19.05 -9.96
CA ILE A 74 -11.02 -19.62 -8.60
C ILE A 74 -10.24 -18.73 -7.63
N ASP A 75 -9.14 -18.11 -8.10
CA ASP A 75 -8.24 -17.28 -7.30
C ASP A 75 -8.22 -15.84 -7.86
N ALA A 76 -8.85 -14.90 -7.15
CA ALA A 76 -8.87 -13.50 -7.57
C ALA A 76 -7.55 -12.80 -7.26
N PRO A 77 -7.05 -11.93 -8.16
CA PRO A 77 -5.86 -11.12 -7.93
C PRO A 77 -5.97 -10.24 -6.67
N SER A 78 -4.95 -10.29 -5.83
CA SER A 78 -4.79 -9.51 -4.61
C SER A 78 -4.21 -8.13 -4.88
N VAL A 79 -4.93 -7.10 -4.46
CA VAL A 79 -4.54 -5.70 -4.56
C VAL A 79 -3.79 -5.28 -3.30
N TYR A 80 -2.59 -4.78 -3.51
CA TYR A 80 -1.73 -4.19 -2.50
C TYR A 80 -1.50 -2.71 -2.79
N ILE A 81 -1.57 -1.89 -1.75
CA ILE A 81 -1.13 -0.50 -1.78
C ILE A 81 -0.03 -0.37 -0.75
N ASP A 82 1.13 0.15 -1.16
CA ASP A 82 2.29 0.36 -0.27
C ASP A 82 2.65 -0.93 0.53
N ASP A 83 2.65 -2.08 -0.17
CA ASP A 83 2.84 -3.43 0.38
C ASP A 83 1.76 -3.96 1.34
N GLN A 84 0.66 -3.24 1.55
CA GLN A 84 -0.44 -3.69 2.41
C GLN A 84 -1.58 -4.30 1.62
N HIS A 85 -2.06 -5.49 2.03
CA HIS A 85 -3.16 -6.20 1.37
C HIS A 85 -4.52 -5.63 1.77
N TYR A 86 -5.33 -5.21 0.80
CA TYR A 86 -6.68 -4.71 1.07
C TYR A 86 -7.77 -5.66 0.62
N PHE A 87 -7.75 -6.09 -0.65
CA PHE A 87 -8.83 -6.88 -1.22
C PHE A 87 -8.38 -7.70 -2.43
N ASN A 88 -9.24 -8.62 -2.85
CA ASN A 88 -9.05 -9.42 -4.06
C ASN A 88 -10.09 -9.03 -5.10
N LEU A 89 -9.64 -8.68 -6.29
CA LEU A 89 -10.45 -8.06 -7.33
C LEU A 89 -11.21 -9.13 -8.15
N ARG A 90 -12.41 -9.47 -7.66
CA ARG A 90 -13.29 -10.48 -8.27
C ARG A 90 -13.99 -9.95 -9.53
N GLY A 91 -14.33 -10.86 -10.43
CA GLY A 91 -15.10 -10.58 -11.64
C GLY A 91 -16.41 -9.83 -11.36
N ASN A 92 -16.74 -8.88 -12.24
CA ASN A 92 -17.92 -8.01 -12.16
C ASN A 92 -18.00 -7.17 -10.86
N GLY A 93 -16.87 -6.98 -10.18
CA GLY A 93 -16.75 -6.29 -8.91
C GLY A 93 -16.15 -4.90 -9.04
N TYR A 94 -16.60 -4.00 -8.18
CA TYR A 94 -15.86 -2.76 -7.88
C TYR A 94 -15.72 -2.56 -6.38
N THR A 95 -14.74 -1.74 -6.01
CA THR A 95 -14.57 -1.19 -4.67
C THR A 95 -13.86 0.15 -4.73
N TRP A 96 -13.63 0.76 -3.58
CA TRP A 96 -12.97 2.04 -3.47
C TRP A 96 -12.10 2.13 -2.22
N LEU A 97 -11.09 2.99 -2.29
CA LEU A 97 -10.23 3.39 -1.18
C LEU A 97 -10.11 4.91 -1.19
N GLU A 98 -10.34 5.53 -0.03
CA GLU A 98 -9.92 6.92 0.17
C GLU A 98 -8.47 6.91 0.66
N MET A 99 -7.61 7.66 -0.03
CA MET A 99 -6.15 7.57 0.10
C MET A 99 -5.54 8.94 0.34
N ALA A 100 -4.43 8.99 1.09
CA ALA A 100 -3.72 10.24 1.28
C ALA A 100 -2.94 10.60 0.00
N PRO A 101 -2.84 11.90 -0.35
CA PRO A 101 -2.12 12.33 -1.55
C PRO A 101 -0.63 11.97 -1.48
N GLY A 102 0.05 12.06 -2.64
CA GLY A 102 1.46 11.70 -2.82
C GLY A 102 1.66 10.45 -3.70
N THR A 103 2.93 10.06 -3.87
CA THR A 103 3.30 8.86 -4.63
C THR A 103 2.94 7.60 -3.87
N ARG A 104 2.31 6.66 -4.56
CA ARG A 104 1.84 5.38 -4.04
C ARG A 104 2.29 4.25 -4.93
N ARG A 105 2.46 3.07 -4.35
CA ARG A 105 2.79 1.85 -5.10
C ARG A 105 1.59 0.93 -5.15
N LEU A 106 1.09 0.67 -6.35
CA LEU A 106 0.08 -0.35 -6.60
C LEU A 106 0.77 -1.64 -7.04
N THR A 107 0.51 -2.70 -6.29
CA THR A 107 1.01 -4.03 -6.63
C THR A 107 -0.17 -5.00 -6.72
N LEU A 108 -0.27 -5.72 -7.83
CA LEU A 108 -1.28 -6.74 -8.07
C LEU A 108 -0.61 -8.11 -8.20
N ARG A 109 -1.05 -9.07 -7.39
CA ARG A 109 -0.48 -10.41 -7.33
C ARG A 109 -1.56 -11.46 -7.46
N ARG A 110 -1.31 -12.55 -8.18
CA ARG A 110 -2.23 -13.68 -8.19
C ARG A 110 -1.84 -14.67 -7.09
N PRO A 111 -2.74 -14.97 -6.12
CA PRO A 111 -2.50 -16.04 -5.16
C PRO A 111 -2.55 -17.40 -5.83
N LEU A 112 -1.72 -18.33 -5.35
CA LEU A 112 -1.90 -19.75 -5.67
C LEU A 112 -2.78 -20.39 -4.60
N GLY A 113 -4.06 -20.64 -4.93
CA GLY A 113 -5.04 -21.23 -4.01
C GLY A 113 -4.64 -22.61 -3.48
N LEU A 114 -3.93 -23.41 -4.29
CA LEU A 114 -3.38 -24.72 -3.88
C LEU A 114 -2.33 -24.61 -2.75
N ALA A 115 -1.73 -23.43 -2.57
CA ALA A 115 -0.78 -23.12 -1.49
C ALA A 115 -1.41 -22.25 -0.40
N LEU A 116 -2.73 -22.36 -0.18
CA LEU A 116 -3.49 -21.61 0.84
C LEU A 116 -3.40 -20.08 0.68
N GLY A 117 -3.30 -19.59 -0.55
CA GLY A 117 -3.21 -18.17 -0.85
C GLY A 117 -1.80 -17.59 -0.68
N PHE A 118 -0.75 -18.42 -0.70
CA PHE A 118 0.63 -17.92 -0.76
C PHE A 118 0.87 -17.19 -2.09
N GLU A 119 1.49 -16.01 -2.00
CA GLU A 119 1.71 -15.10 -3.14
C GLU A 119 3.18 -14.78 -3.39
N GLY A 120 4.01 -14.81 -2.35
CA GLY A 120 5.43 -14.52 -2.50
C GLY A 120 6.14 -14.09 -1.22
N PHE A 121 7.42 -13.76 -1.38
CA PHE A 121 8.32 -13.31 -0.31
C PHE A 121 9.31 -12.26 -0.84
N GLY A 122 9.26 -11.03 -0.32
CA GLY A 122 10.06 -9.90 -0.82
C GLY A 122 9.80 -9.63 -2.31
N HIS A 123 10.86 -9.70 -3.14
CA HIS A 123 10.83 -9.51 -4.59
C HIS A 123 10.41 -10.76 -5.38
N PHE A 124 10.33 -11.93 -4.72
CA PHE A 124 9.84 -13.14 -5.36
C PHE A 124 8.32 -13.18 -5.24
N ALA A 125 7.63 -13.00 -6.36
CA ALA A 125 6.21 -13.23 -6.49
C ALA A 125 5.99 -14.40 -7.46
N LEU A 126 5.06 -15.28 -7.14
CA LEU A 126 4.76 -16.44 -8.00
C LEU A 126 4.13 -16.01 -9.32
N ASP A 127 3.28 -14.99 -9.26
CA ASP A 127 2.63 -14.37 -10.41
C ASP A 127 2.35 -12.90 -10.10
N LEU A 128 3.27 -12.03 -10.53
CA LEU A 128 3.17 -10.58 -10.40
C LEU A 128 2.52 -10.03 -11.65
N ILE A 129 1.30 -9.50 -11.51
CA ILE A 129 0.55 -8.96 -12.64
C ILE A 129 0.93 -7.51 -12.90
N THR A 130 1.08 -6.71 -11.85
CA THR A 130 1.44 -5.30 -11.97
C THR A 130 2.19 -4.84 -10.74
N ASP A 131 3.17 -3.98 -10.94
CA ASP A 131 3.90 -3.27 -9.90
C ASP A 131 4.27 -1.90 -10.44
N ALA A 132 3.51 -0.88 -10.04
CA ALA A 132 3.64 0.45 -10.60
C ALA A 132 3.44 1.53 -9.53
N GLU A 133 4.20 2.61 -9.67
CA GLU A 133 3.99 3.82 -8.90
C GLU A 133 2.98 4.72 -9.60
N PHE A 134 2.20 5.46 -8.82
CA PHE A 134 1.26 6.46 -9.30
C PHE A 134 1.18 7.62 -8.32
N GLU A 135 0.87 8.81 -8.83
CA GLU A 135 0.75 10.02 -8.04
C GLU A 135 -0.72 10.33 -7.75
N LEU A 136 -1.03 10.61 -6.49
CA LEU A 136 -2.36 11.04 -6.06
C LEU A 136 -2.35 12.51 -5.68
N GLU A 137 -3.37 13.21 -6.18
CA GLU A 137 -3.62 14.61 -5.88
C GLU A 137 -4.89 14.77 -5.04
N PRO A 138 -4.92 15.74 -4.11
CA PRO A 138 -6.09 16.00 -3.28
C PRO A 138 -7.29 16.40 -4.14
N GLY A 139 -8.47 15.88 -3.80
CA GLY A 139 -9.75 16.14 -4.48
C GLY A 139 -9.93 15.47 -5.84
N LYS A 140 -8.92 14.76 -6.34
CA LYS A 140 -9.05 13.98 -7.58
C LYS A 140 -9.63 12.59 -7.32
N VAL A 141 -10.30 12.07 -8.35
CA VAL A 141 -10.88 10.72 -8.37
C VAL A 141 -10.22 9.91 -9.47
N TYR A 142 -9.69 8.74 -9.10
CA TYR A 142 -8.95 7.86 -9.99
C TYR A 142 -9.71 6.54 -10.20
N TYR A 143 -9.58 5.95 -11.39
CA TYR A 143 -10.27 4.73 -11.78
C TYR A 143 -9.28 3.69 -12.30
N PHE A 144 -9.02 2.68 -11.49
CA PHE A 144 -8.21 1.53 -11.85
C PHE A 144 -9.09 0.41 -12.40
N ARG A 145 -8.83 0.07 -13.66
CA ARG A 145 -9.49 -0.99 -14.42
C ARG A 145 -8.58 -2.20 -14.46
N TYR A 146 -9.12 -3.37 -14.13
CA TYR A 146 -8.42 -4.64 -14.33
C TYR A 146 -9.12 -5.52 -15.36
N SER A 147 -8.40 -5.97 -16.39
CA SER A 147 -8.87 -6.98 -17.34
C SER A 147 -7.70 -7.65 -18.06
N GLU A 148 -7.73 -8.98 -18.14
CA GLU A 148 -6.71 -9.79 -18.84
C GLU A 148 -7.13 -10.17 -20.27
N VAL A 149 -8.40 -9.96 -20.61
CA VAL A 149 -9.00 -10.46 -21.85
C VAL A 149 -9.44 -9.36 -22.80
N SER A 150 -9.51 -8.11 -22.31
CA SER A 150 -9.94 -6.99 -23.11
C SER A 150 -9.26 -5.68 -22.70
N PRO A 151 -8.71 -4.91 -23.65
CA PRO A 151 -8.23 -3.56 -23.37
C PRO A 151 -9.42 -2.59 -23.14
N PRO A 152 -9.18 -1.43 -22.53
CA PRO A 152 -10.16 -0.35 -22.43
C PRO A 152 -10.45 0.26 -23.80
N SER A 153 -11.55 1.00 -23.91
CA SER A 153 -11.93 1.70 -25.16
C SER A 153 -10.91 2.77 -25.58
N ALA A 154 -10.20 3.36 -24.61
CA ALA A 154 -9.07 4.26 -24.86
C ALA A 154 -8.03 4.16 -23.73
N SER A 155 -6.76 4.42 -24.08
CA SER A 155 -5.70 4.59 -23.09
C SER A 155 -5.80 5.95 -22.41
N ASN A 156 -5.26 6.07 -21.20
CA ASN A 156 -5.30 7.32 -20.45
C ASN A 156 -4.30 8.34 -21.04
N PRO A 157 -4.77 9.52 -21.50
CA PRO A 157 -3.89 10.52 -22.13
C PRO A 157 -2.90 11.15 -21.15
N ASP A 158 -3.17 11.10 -19.84
CA ASP A 158 -2.33 11.71 -18.81
C ASP A 158 -1.11 10.83 -18.45
N LEU A 159 -1.07 9.59 -18.95
CA LEU A 159 0.03 8.66 -18.73
C LEU A 159 0.90 8.50 -19.98
N PRO A 160 2.23 8.34 -19.81
CA PRO A 160 3.11 7.91 -20.90
C PRO A 160 2.63 6.59 -21.51
N ALA A 161 2.73 6.47 -22.83
CA ALA A 161 2.25 5.30 -23.57
C ALA A 161 2.96 3.99 -23.18
N ASP A 162 4.17 4.07 -22.62
CA ASP A 162 4.97 2.95 -22.12
C ASP A 162 4.78 2.69 -20.62
N HIS A 163 3.97 3.49 -19.92
CA HIS A 163 3.70 3.30 -18.50
C HIS A 163 2.93 1.99 -18.28
N LEU A 164 3.26 1.25 -17.21
CA LEU A 164 2.61 -0.02 -16.89
C LEU A 164 1.09 0.15 -16.69
N LEU A 165 0.68 1.23 -16.02
CA LEU A 165 -0.74 1.58 -15.84
C LEU A 165 -1.44 2.08 -17.12
N ALA A 166 -0.73 2.22 -18.24
CA ALA A 166 -1.33 2.53 -19.55
C ALA A 166 -1.52 1.28 -20.41
N THR A 167 -0.67 0.26 -20.25
CA THR A 167 -0.56 -0.88 -21.19
C THR A 167 -0.76 -2.26 -20.59
N GLY A 168 -0.61 -2.44 -19.27
CA GLY A 168 -0.76 -3.73 -18.59
C GLY A 168 -2.22 -4.15 -18.38
N ASP A 169 -2.43 -5.23 -17.63
CA ASP A 169 -3.79 -5.72 -17.31
C ASP A 169 -4.50 -4.86 -16.26
N MET A 170 -3.72 -4.19 -15.38
CA MET A 170 -4.21 -3.17 -14.46
C MET A 170 -3.86 -1.79 -15.00
N GLN A 171 -4.89 -1.02 -15.33
CA GLN A 171 -4.75 0.26 -16.02
C GLN A 171 -5.46 1.38 -15.27
N LEU A 172 -4.81 2.54 -15.17
CA LEU A 172 -5.47 3.76 -14.73
C LEU A 172 -6.17 4.36 -15.96
N VAL A 173 -7.49 4.45 -15.94
CA VAL A 173 -8.29 4.96 -17.05
C VAL A 173 -8.92 6.31 -16.73
N SER A 174 -9.31 7.05 -17.77
CA SER A 174 -10.08 8.29 -17.60
C SER A 174 -11.48 8.00 -17.06
N ARG A 175 -12.12 9.02 -16.50
CA ARG A 175 -13.49 8.91 -15.96
C ARG A 175 -14.49 8.43 -17.01
N ASP A 176 -14.42 8.97 -18.23
CA ASP A 176 -15.40 8.65 -19.28
C ASP A 176 -15.30 7.17 -19.67
N VAL A 177 -14.08 6.67 -19.89
CA VAL A 177 -13.81 5.24 -20.15
C VAL A 177 -14.27 4.39 -18.98
N ALA A 178 -14.00 4.80 -17.74
CA ALA A 178 -14.44 4.06 -16.57
C ALA A 178 -15.96 3.94 -16.50
N PHE A 179 -16.71 5.02 -16.74
CA PHE A 179 -18.17 5.05 -16.63
C PHE A 179 -18.86 4.17 -17.68
N GLU A 180 -18.25 3.93 -18.83
CA GLU A 180 -18.75 2.98 -19.82
C GLU A 180 -18.84 1.55 -19.26
N GLU A 181 -17.98 1.19 -18.30
CA GLU A 181 -17.85 -0.18 -17.79
C GLU A 181 -18.26 -0.31 -16.31
N ILE A 182 -17.76 0.54 -15.42
CA ILE A 182 -17.93 0.44 -13.97
C ILE A 182 -19.39 0.53 -13.54
N THR A 183 -20.23 1.25 -14.29
CA THR A 183 -21.67 1.39 -14.03
C THR A 183 -22.41 0.05 -14.05
N ARG A 184 -21.87 -0.96 -14.74
CA ARG A 184 -22.44 -2.32 -14.81
C ARG A 184 -21.90 -3.26 -13.73
N THR A 185 -20.90 -2.82 -12.96
CA THR A 185 -20.27 -3.62 -11.90
C THR A 185 -21.00 -3.49 -10.57
N ARG A 186 -20.71 -4.41 -9.64
CA ARG A 186 -21.36 -4.48 -8.32
C ARG A 186 -20.36 -4.32 -7.18
N LEU A 187 -20.81 -3.73 -6.06
CA LEU A 187 -19.95 -3.51 -4.90
C LEU A 187 -19.47 -4.84 -4.32
N MET A 188 -18.16 -4.93 -4.10
CA MET A 188 -17.54 -6.07 -3.47
C MET A 188 -17.77 -6.07 -1.96
N HIS A 189 -18.58 -7.01 -1.48
CA HIS A 189 -18.75 -7.28 -0.05
C HIS A 189 -17.84 -8.42 0.42
N SER A 190 -17.39 -8.32 1.67
CA SER A 190 -16.70 -9.40 2.36
C SER A 190 -17.61 -10.62 2.49
N ARG A 191 -17.15 -11.78 2.04
CA ARG A 191 -17.87 -13.06 2.11
C ARG A 191 -16.96 -14.17 2.64
N PRO A 192 -16.98 -14.42 3.96
CA PRO A 192 -16.26 -15.55 4.54
C PRO A 192 -16.73 -16.90 3.98
N PRO A 193 -15.87 -17.94 3.96
CA PRO A 193 -14.50 -17.93 4.47
C PRO A 193 -13.43 -17.56 3.42
N PHE A 194 -13.78 -17.42 2.14
CA PHE A 194 -12.77 -17.33 1.06
C PHE A 194 -12.65 -15.95 0.40
N ALA A 195 -13.58 -15.03 0.60
CA ALA A 195 -13.59 -13.73 -0.07
C ALA A 195 -13.77 -12.58 0.93
N LYS A 196 -12.99 -12.58 2.02
CA LYS A 196 -12.93 -11.42 2.91
C LYS A 196 -12.34 -10.22 2.16
N SER A 197 -12.88 -9.02 2.40
CA SER A 197 -12.45 -7.79 1.73
C SER A 197 -12.36 -6.66 2.73
N ASN A 198 -11.21 -5.97 2.77
CA ASN A 198 -10.99 -4.75 3.57
C ASN A 198 -10.98 -3.55 2.62
N ALA A 199 -12.09 -3.34 1.93
CA ALA A 199 -12.24 -2.29 0.92
C ALA A 199 -13.54 -1.52 1.16
N GLY A 200 -13.70 -0.39 0.46
CA GLY A 200 -14.75 0.57 0.77
C GLY A 200 -14.50 1.30 2.08
N ILE A 201 -13.23 1.64 2.33
CA ILE A 201 -12.76 2.28 3.57
C ILE A 201 -11.79 3.41 3.25
N SER A 202 -11.60 4.29 4.22
CA SER A 202 -10.49 5.24 4.23
C SER A 202 -9.23 4.58 4.75
N ILE A 203 -8.12 4.75 4.02
CA ILE A 203 -6.80 4.23 4.39
C ILE A 203 -5.78 5.36 4.57
N VAL A 204 -6.25 6.60 4.66
CA VAL A 204 -5.44 7.83 4.78
C VAL A 204 -4.46 7.77 5.96
N GLU A 205 -4.92 7.32 7.13
CA GLU A 205 -4.08 7.18 8.33
C GLU A 205 -2.93 6.21 8.08
N ARG A 206 -3.24 5.03 7.53
CA ARG A 206 -2.24 4.01 7.21
C ARG A 206 -1.27 4.50 6.12
N ASN A 207 -1.79 5.16 5.10
CA ASN A 207 -1.00 5.76 4.03
C ASN A 207 0.02 6.79 4.56
N LYS A 208 -0.36 7.62 5.53
CA LYS A 208 0.55 8.58 6.16
C LYS A 208 1.59 7.87 7.04
N GLU A 209 1.18 6.83 7.77
CA GLU A 209 2.09 5.99 8.57
C GLU A 209 3.14 5.30 7.68
N ASP A 210 2.72 4.65 6.59
CA ASP A 210 3.63 3.99 5.65
C ASP A 210 4.62 4.99 5.02
N THR A 211 4.15 6.21 4.69
CA THR A 211 5.02 7.28 4.15
C THR A 211 6.05 7.73 5.20
N TYR A 212 5.61 7.88 6.45
CA TYR A 212 6.49 8.23 7.57
C TYR A 212 7.55 7.16 7.81
N GLU A 213 7.16 5.90 7.92
CA GLU A 213 8.08 4.77 8.13
C GLU A 213 9.12 4.67 7.00
N ALA A 214 8.69 4.77 5.74
CA ALA A 214 9.59 4.75 4.59
C ALA A 214 10.56 5.92 4.61
N THR A 215 10.07 7.13 4.86
CA THR A 215 10.90 8.34 4.92
C THR A 215 11.96 8.26 6.02
N ILE A 216 11.59 7.78 7.21
CA ILE A 216 12.54 7.58 8.31
C ILE A 216 13.59 6.53 7.95
N ALA A 217 13.18 5.39 7.37
CA ALA A 217 14.12 4.36 6.95
C ALA A 217 15.14 4.87 5.92
N ASP A 218 14.69 5.65 4.92
CA ASP A 218 15.56 6.26 3.92
C ASP A 218 16.51 7.29 4.54
N LEU A 219 16.01 8.11 5.47
CA LEU A 219 16.83 9.08 6.19
C LEU A 219 17.86 8.41 7.10
N GLU A 220 17.56 7.27 7.71
CA GLU A 220 18.54 6.50 8.50
C GLU A 220 19.66 5.91 7.64
N VAL A 221 19.33 5.45 6.43
CA VAL A 221 20.33 4.97 5.46
C VAL A 221 21.21 6.15 5.01
N ALA A 222 20.59 7.27 4.63
CA ALA A 222 21.32 8.49 4.26
C ALA A 222 22.20 9.00 5.41
N ARG A 223 21.71 8.93 6.65
CA ARG A 223 22.45 9.32 7.86
C ARG A 223 23.70 8.48 8.06
N LYS A 224 23.62 7.17 7.86
CA LYS A 224 24.80 6.28 7.93
C LYS A 224 25.83 6.67 6.87
N ALA A 225 25.39 6.95 5.63
CA ALA A 225 26.27 7.40 4.56
C ALA A 225 26.91 8.77 4.86
N GLU A 226 26.17 9.71 5.42
CA GLU A 226 26.69 11.02 5.85
C GLU A 226 27.75 10.88 6.95
N ILE A 227 27.52 9.99 7.94
CA ILE A 227 28.50 9.70 8.99
C ILE A 227 29.79 9.11 8.41
N GLU A 228 29.72 8.19 7.44
CA GLU A 228 30.91 7.65 6.79
C GLU A 228 31.68 8.75 6.05
N LYS A 229 30.99 9.63 5.32
CA LYS A 229 31.60 10.79 4.67
C LYS A 229 32.30 11.71 5.67
N LEU A 230 31.67 12.01 6.81
CA LEU A 230 32.30 12.82 7.87
C LEU A 230 33.52 12.13 8.49
N LYS A 231 33.59 10.80 8.52
CA LYS A 231 34.79 10.07 8.96
C LYS A 231 35.94 10.26 7.99
N GLU A 232 35.68 10.20 6.69
CA GLU A 232 36.67 10.43 5.63
C GLU A 232 37.21 11.86 5.65
N GLU A 233 36.33 12.83 5.86
CA GLU A 233 36.69 14.26 5.96
C GLU A 233 37.38 14.65 7.27
N GLY A 234 37.56 13.70 8.21
CA GLY A 234 38.17 13.96 9.52
C GLY A 234 37.25 14.70 10.50
N HIS A 235 35.98 14.87 10.16
CA HIS A 235 34.95 15.49 10.99
C HIS A 235 34.24 14.49 11.92
N TYR A 236 34.96 13.44 12.35
CA TYR A 236 34.44 12.41 13.25
C TYR A 236 35.40 12.14 14.41
N ARG A 237 34.89 12.29 15.64
CA ARG A 237 35.65 11.99 16.85
C ARG A 237 35.60 10.50 17.12
N LYS A 238 36.75 9.82 17.04
CA LYS A 238 36.87 8.41 17.43
C LYS A 238 36.55 8.22 18.91
N ALA A 239 35.86 7.13 19.24
CA ALA A 239 35.60 6.75 20.61
C ALA A 239 36.93 6.44 21.34
N LYS A 240 37.00 6.79 22.62
CA LYS A 240 38.16 6.43 23.45
C LYS A 240 38.08 4.95 23.82
N TRP A 241 39.23 4.30 23.99
CA TRP A 241 39.30 2.86 24.28
C TRP A 241 38.51 2.46 25.54
N TYR A 242 38.47 3.32 26.56
CA TYR A 242 37.74 3.10 27.82
C TYR A 242 36.26 3.50 27.75
N TRP A 243 35.81 4.08 26.64
CA TRP A 243 34.43 4.52 26.44
C TRP A 243 34.03 4.36 24.96
N PRO A 244 33.71 3.11 24.54
CA PRO A 244 33.46 2.78 23.13
C PRO A 244 32.23 3.48 22.52
N PHE A 245 31.37 4.07 23.35
CA PHE A 245 30.14 4.75 22.92
C PHE A 245 30.26 6.27 22.77
N GLY A 246 31.39 6.90 23.14
CA GLY A 246 31.52 8.38 23.11
C GLY A 246 32.34 8.92 21.95
N GLY A 247 32.33 8.22 20.82
CA GLY A 247 32.70 8.78 19.53
C GLY A 247 31.47 9.30 18.80
N GLY A 248 31.65 10.22 17.86
CA GLY A 248 30.55 10.79 17.10
C GLY A 248 30.96 11.87 16.12
N PRO A 249 30.04 12.30 15.24
CA PRO A 249 30.28 13.39 14.31
C PRO A 249 30.54 14.70 15.08
N THR A 250 31.50 15.48 14.58
CA THR A 250 31.86 16.79 15.16
C THR A 250 30.99 17.94 14.66
N ARG A 251 30.21 17.69 13.61
CA ARG A 251 29.23 18.60 13.02
C ARG A 251 27.83 18.00 13.16
N ARG A 252 26.82 18.86 13.20
CA ARG A 252 25.41 18.42 13.15
C ARG A 252 25.14 17.82 11.77
N LEU A 253 24.49 16.66 11.74
CA LEU A 253 24.13 15.97 10.51
C LEU A 253 22.94 16.69 9.86
N GLU A 254 22.98 16.86 8.54
CA GLU A 254 21.84 17.38 7.79
C GLU A 254 20.66 16.39 7.86
N THR A 255 20.95 15.09 7.87
CA THR A 255 19.91 14.07 8.04
C THR A 255 19.23 14.13 9.39
N ASP A 256 19.92 14.51 10.47
CA ASP A 256 19.30 14.64 11.81
C ASP A 256 18.26 15.76 11.81
N LEU A 257 18.54 16.87 11.12
CA LEU A 257 17.58 17.97 10.95
C LEU A 257 16.34 17.54 10.17
N LYS A 258 16.53 16.71 9.14
CA LYS A 258 15.42 16.17 8.34
C LYS A 258 14.57 15.20 9.16
N ILE A 259 15.20 14.30 9.92
CA ILE A 259 14.50 13.36 10.81
C ILE A 259 13.67 14.14 11.84
N GLU A 260 14.27 15.11 12.54
CA GLU A 260 13.56 15.93 13.54
C GLU A 260 12.34 16.67 12.93
N LYS A 261 12.47 17.14 11.68
CA LYS A 261 11.36 17.78 10.97
C LYS A 261 10.23 16.79 10.69
N VAL A 262 10.55 15.61 10.15
CA VAL A 262 9.57 14.57 9.83
C VAL A 262 8.87 14.04 11.09
N GLU A 263 9.63 13.82 12.18
CA GLU A 263 9.09 13.43 13.48
C GLU A 263 8.10 14.47 14.01
N ARG A 264 8.44 15.77 13.92
CA ARG A 264 7.53 16.85 14.35
C ARG A 264 6.24 16.89 13.52
N GLU A 265 6.35 16.78 12.20
CA GLU A 265 5.17 16.74 11.31
C GLU A 265 4.27 15.54 11.63
N TRP A 266 4.87 14.40 11.98
CA TRP A 266 4.14 13.20 12.41
C TRP A 266 3.47 13.38 13.78
N GLU A 267 4.17 13.97 14.76
CA GLU A 267 3.61 14.28 16.08
C GLU A 267 2.43 15.24 15.99
N ASP A 268 2.55 16.30 15.18
CA ASP A 268 1.48 17.27 14.93
C ASP A 268 0.24 16.58 14.31
N TYR A 269 0.46 15.69 13.34
CA TYR A 269 -0.62 14.90 12.74
C TYR A 269 -1.31 13.98 13.77
N GLN A 270 -0.55 13.26 14.59
CA GLN A 270 -1.09 12.39 15.63
C GLN A 270 -1.88 13.18 16.69
N ALA A 271 -1.39 14.37 17.07
CA ALA A 271 -2.09 15.26 17.99
C ALA A 271 -3.43 15.74 17.43
N GLU A 272 -3.50 16.08 16.13
CA GLU A 272 -4.74 16.48 15.48
C GLU A 272 -5.73 15.31 15.38
N LEU A 273 -5.26 14.11 15.03
CA LEU A 273 -6.08 12.89 14.99
C LEU A 273 -6.69 12.59 16.36
N GLN A 274 -5.88 12.70 17.42
CA GLN A 274 -6.33 12.49 18.80
C GLN A 274 -7.39 13.54 19.20
N ARG A 275 -7.17 14.80 18.85
CA ARG A 275 -8.13 15.89 19.07
C ARG A 275 -9.47 15.61 18.38
N GLN A 276 -9.45 15.13 17.13
CA GLN A 276 -10.67 14.78 16.40
C GLN A 276 -11.43 13.64 17.07
N LYS A 277 -10.73 12.56 17.48
CA LYS A 277 -11.31 11.43 18.22
C LYS A 277 -11.98 11.89 19.53
N GLU A 278 -11.31 12.78 20.29
CA GLU A 278 -11.86 13.36 21.52
C GLU A 278 -13.12 14.20 21.27
N LEU A 279 -13.15 15.00 20.20
CA LEU A 279 -14.32 15.79 19.82
C LEU A 279 -15.50 14.90 19.42
N GLU A 280 -15.27 13.84 18.65
CA GLU A 280 -16.31 12.87 18.31
C GLU A 280 -16.87 12.16 19.54
N GLU A 281 -16.00 11.73 20.46
CA GLU A 281 -16.44 11.10 21.71
C GLU A 281 -17.24 12.07 22.59
N ALA A 282 -16.79 13.32 22.70
CA ALA A 282 -17.50 14.36 23.43
C ALA A 282 -18.87 14.66 22.80
N GLY A 283 -18.97 14.68 21.47
CA GLY A 283 -20.21 14.82 20.72
C GLY A 283 -21.18 13.66 20.98
N LYS A 284 -20.68 12.41 20.89
CA LYS A 284 -21.44 11.20 21.23
C LYS A 284 -21.94 11.26 22.69
N LYS A 285 -21.06 11.55 23.66
CA LYS A 285 -21.43 11.70 25.08
C LYS A 285 -22.48 12.79 25.34
N LYS A 286 -22.48 13.88 24.56
CA LYS A 286 -23.54 14.90 24.63
C LYS A 286 -24.88 14.36 24.11
N TRP A 287 -24.89 13.67 22.97
CA TRP A 287 -26.11 13.06 22.40
C TRP A 287 -26.77 12.06 23.36
N TRP A 288 -26.00 11.19 24.02
CA TRP A 288 -26.49 10.24 25.03
C TRP A 288 -27.08 10.90 26.29
N LYS A 289 -26.80 12.18 26.58
CA LYS A 289 -27.41 12.90 27.71
C LYS A 289 -28.78 13.51 27.39
N PHE A 290 -29.19 13.48 26.12
CA PHE A 290 -30.49 13.97 25.66
C PHE A 290 -31.49 12.82 25.38
N PHE A 291 -31.11 11.57 25.65
CA PHE A 291 -31.96 10.37 25.60
C PHE A 291 -32.09 9.71 26.97
#